data_AF-A0A5J6Q3A7-F1
#
_entry.id   AF-A0A5J6Q3A7-F1
#
_cell.length_a   1.000
_cell.length_b   1.000
_cell.length_c   1.000
_cell.angle_alpha   90.00
_cell.angle_beta   90.00
_cell.angle_gamma   90.00
#
_symmetry.space_group_name_H-M   'P 1'
#
loop_
_entity.id
_entity.type
_entity.pdbx_description
1 polymer ?
#
loop_
_entity_poly.entity_id
_entity_poly.type
_entity_poly.pdbx_seq_one_letter_code
_entity_poly.pdbx_strand_id
1 'polypeptide(L)'
;MRLASLIALFAASPLLLLADAPRADAACSTQGGPKRVPYGEAVQEARQAAEAVLARSGDEACLRGKLSNAMLLMSASCEASGEATPLCQLADSLAVRLQPLSLNEMDARAEEILGISAP
;
A
#
# COMPACT_ATOMS: atom_id res chain seq x y z
N MET A 1 62.61 26.90 -28.05
CA MET A 1 63.04 25.84 -27.13
C MET A 1 62.08 25.83 -25.96
N ARG A 2 61.40 24.70 -25.73
CA ARG A 2 61.05 24.09 -24.44
C ARG A 2 60.38 24.98 -23.36
N LEU A 3 59.12 24.70 -23.06
CA LEU A 3 58.61 24.08 -21.80
C LEU A 3 57.77 25.16 -21.07
N ALA A 4 56.67 24.92 -20.37
CA ALA A 4 55.81 23.78 -20.12
C ALA A 4 54.63 24.30 -19.26
N SER A 5 53.53 23.53 -19.19
CA SER A 5 52.81 23.18 -17.93
C SER A 5 52.25 24.30 -17.03
N LEU A 6 51.02 24.29 -16.50
CA LEU A 6 49.99 23.27 -16.29
C LEU A 6 48.63 23.98 -16.25
N ILE A 7 47.64 23.43 -16.97
CA ILE A 7 46.23 23.73 -16.72
C ILE A 7 45.84 22.90 -15.50
N ALA A 8 45.50 23.58 -14.41
CA ALA A 8 45.03 22.95 -13.19
C ALA A 8 43.72 22.20 -13.47
N LEU A 9 43.77 20.88 -13.26
CA LEU A 9 42.61 20.01 -13.18
C LEU A 9 41.68 20.53 -12.08
N PHE A 10 40.48 20.96 -12.45
CA PHE A 10 39.37 20.99 -11.49
C PHE A 10 38.69 19.62 -11.53
N ALA A 11 38.87 18.91 -10.43
CA ALA A 11 38.33 17.59 -10.17
C ALA A 11 36.80 17.58 -10.32
N ALA A 12 36.31 16.71 -11.20
CA ALA A 12 34.94 16.26 -11.19
C ALA A 12 34.74 15.41 -9.93
N SER A 13 34.04 15.96 -8.93
CA SER A 13 33.49 15.17 -7.82
C SER A 13 32.01 14.93 -8.10
N PRO A 14 31.60 13.68 -8.42
CA PRO A 14 30.20 13.30 -8.42
C PRO A 14 29.82 13.08 -6.95
N LEU A 15 29.23 14.08 -6.31
CA LEU A 15 28.48 13.82 -5.08
C LEU A 15 27.21 13.09 -5.49
N LEU A 16 27.32 11.76 -5.54
CA LEU A 16 26.19 10.84 -5.42
C LEU A 16 25.44 11.23 -4.15
N LEU A 17 24.38 12.05 -4.32
CA LEU A 17 23.27 12.08 -3.39
C LEU A 17 22.67 10.68 -3.41
N LEU A 18 23.15 9.82 -2.50
CA LEU A 18 22.32 8.78 -1.93
C LEU A 18 21.16 9.52 -1.24
N ALA A 19 20.10 9.75 -2.01
CA ALA A 19 18.79 9.96 -1.45
C ALA A 19 18.46 8.66 -0.70
N ASP A 20 18.82 8.63 0.58
CA ASP A 20 18.20 7.73 1.55
C ASP A 20 16.75 8.21 1.66
N ALA A 21 15.95 7.84 0.66
CA ALA A 21 14.51 7.94 0.78
C ALA A 21 14.18 7.08 2.00
N PRO A 22 13.56 7.62 3.05
CA PRO A 22 13.00 6.75 4.07
C PRO A 22 12.10 5.79 3.30
N ARG A 23 12.47 4.51 3.26
CA ARG A 23 11.47 3.47 3.07
C ARG A 23 10.45 3.80 4.14
N ALA A 24 9.27 4.24 3.73
CA ALA A 24 8.14 4.27 4.61
C ALA A 24 8.02 2.82 5.07
N ASP A 25 8.63 2.50 6.21
CA ASP A 25 8.27 1.32 6.96
C ASP A 25 6.77 1.45 7.06
N ALA A 26 6.07 0.53 6.40
CA ALA A 26 4.65 0.35 6.52
C ALA A 26 4.40 -0.12 7.96
N ALA A 27 4.70 0.75 8.92
CA ALA A 27 4.64 0.50 10.33
C ALA A 27 3.16 0.26 10.62
N CYS A 28 2.90 -0.95 11.06
CA CYS A 28 1.60 -1.55 11.28
C CYS A 28 0.88 -0.87 12.45
N SER A 29 0.56 0.41 12.29
CA SER A 29 -0.26 1.14 13.24
C SER A 29 -1.73 0.89 12.90
N THR A 30 -2.35 -0.02 13.64
CA THR A 30 -3.81 -0.18 13.63
C THR A 30 -4.42 0.92 14.49
N GLN A 31 -4.53 2.13 13.96
CA GLN A 31 -5.35 3.17 14.58
C GLN A 31 -6.83 2.82 14.38
N GLY A 32 -7.65 3.13 15.40
CA GLY A 32 -9.01 2.60 15.63
C GLY A 32 -9.96 2.56 14.42
N GLY A 33 -10.98 1.70 14.54
CA GLY A 33 -11.93 1.34 13.48
C GLY A 33 -12.47 2.54 12.67
N PRO A 34 -12.83 2.30 11.40
CA PRO A 34 -12.89 3.36 10.41
C PRO A 34 -13.93 4.43 10.74
N LYS A 35 -13.44 5.67 10.85
CA LYS A 35 -14.24 6.85 10.52
C LYS A 35 -14.77 6.66 9.09
N ARG A 36 -16.05 6.91 8.82
CA ARG A 36 -16.58 6.87 7.45
C ARG A 36 -15.78 7.86 6.58
N VAL A 37 -15.09 7.36 5.55
CA VAL A 37 -14.39 8.17 4.54
C VAL A 37 -15.12 8.13 3.20
N PRO A 38 -14.90 9.09 2.29
CA PRO A 38 -15.43 9.03 0.93
C PRO A 38 -15.04 7.74 0.21
N TYR A 39 -15.93 7.21 -0.65
CA TYR A 39 -15.69 5.97 -1.39
C TYR A 39 -14.31 5.91 -2.09
N GLY A 40 -13.94 6.99 -2.79
CA GLY A 40 -12.65 7.05 -3.49
C GLY A 40 -11.43 6.93 -2.56
N GLU A 41 -11.51 7.45 -1.34
CA GLU A 41 -10.44 7.31 -0.34
C GLU A 41 -10.36 5.86 0.16
N ALA A 42 -11.50 5.22 0.42
CA ALA A 42 -11.55 3.81 0.80
C ALA A 42 -11.00 2.87 -0.30
N VAL A 43 -11.23 3.19 -1.57
CA VAL A 43 -10.62 2.47 -2.71
C VAL A 43 -9.10 2.56 -2.67
N GLN A 44 -8.53 3.74 -2.37
CA GLN A 44 -7.08 3.90 -2.28
C GLN A 44 -6.50 3.12 -1.09
N GLU A 45 -7.15 3.14 0.08
CA GLU A 45 -6.74 2.35 1.24
C GLU A 45 -6.77 0.84 0.96
N ALA A 46 -7.82 0.36 0.29
CA ALA A 46 -7.91 -1.03 -0.17
C ALA A 46 -6.74 -1.43 -1.08
N ARG A 47 -6.39 -0.55 -2.04
CA ARG A 47 -5.26 -0.76 -2.96
C ARG A 47 -3.92 -0.80 -2.23
N GLN A 48 -3.66 0.17 -1.36
CA GLN A 48 -2.42 0.23 -0.60
C GLN A 48 -2.25 -0.99 0.32
N ALA A 49 -3.36 -1.49 0.89
CA ALA A 49 -3.34 -2.72 1.68
C ALA A 49 -3.00 -3.94 0.82
N ALA A 50 -3.60 -4.06 -0.36
CA ALA A 50 -3.30 -5.13 -1.32
C ALA A 50 -1.84 -5.09 -1.79
N GLU A 51 -1.34 -3.90 -2.16
CA GLU A 51 0.06 -3.70 -2.56
C GLU A 51 1.04 -4.09 -1.45
N ALA A 52 0.75 -3.72 -0.19
CA ALA A 52 1.58 -4.09 0.95
C ALA A 52 1.62 -5.61 1.18
N VAL A 53 0.50 -6.32 0.99
CA VAL A 53 0.43 -7.78 1.05
C VAL A 53 1.36 -8.40 0.01
N LEU A 54 1.20 -8.04 -1.27
CA LEU A 54 1.99 -8.59 -2.37
C LEU A 54 3.47 -8.25 -2.25
N ALA A 55 3.79 -7.06 -1.74
CA ALA A 55 5.17 -6.63 -1.47
C ALA A 55 5.74 -7.22 -0.17
N ARG A 56 4.97 -8.01 0.59
CA ARG A 56 5.36 -8.56 1.90
C ARG A 56 5.89 -7.48 2.86
N SER A 57 5.27 -6.30 2.84
CA SER A 57 5.72 -5.13 3.60
C SER A 57 5.20 -5.15 5.04
N GLY A 58 5.66 -6.13 5.82
CA GLY A 58 5.27 -6.38 7.21
C GLY A 58 5.24 -7.87 7.53
N ASP A 59 5.08 -8.21 8.82
CA ASP A 59 4.79 -9.59 9.20
C ASP A 59 3.36 -10.00 8.82
N GLU A 60 3.07 -11.30 8.87
CA GLU A 60 1.77 -11.83 8.48
C GLU A 60 0.60 -11.24 9.29
N ALA A 61 0.77 -11.08 10.60
CA ALA A 61 -0.30 -10.59 11.48
C ALA A 61 -0.64 -9.13 11.16
N CYS A 62 0.38 -8.33 10.88
CA CYS A 62 0.25 -6.96 10.42
C CYS A 62 -0.48 -6.87 9.08
N LEU A 63 0.00 -7.62 8.07
CA LEU A 63 -0.58 -7.58 6.73
C LEU A 63 -2.05 -8.00 6.76
N ARG A 64 -2.37 -9.00 7.59
CA ARG A 64 -3.74 -9.44 7.85
C ARG A 64 -4.58 -8.33 8.46
N GLY A 65 -4.10 -7.69 9.52
CA GLY A 65 -4.79 -6.56 10.14
C GLY A 65 -5.02 -5.40 9.17
N LYS A 66 -4.00 -5.04 8.37
CA LYS A 66 -4.08 -3.97 7.37
C LYS A 66 -5.13 -4.27 6.31
N LEU A 67 -5.10 -5.46 5.71
CA LEU A 67 -6.05 -5.86 4.68
C LEU A 67 -7.48 -5.95 5.23
N SER A 68 -7.67 -6.58 6.39
CA SER A 68 -8.99 -6.70 7.02
C SER A 68 -9.57 -5.34 7.39
N ASN A 69 -8.77 -4.42 7.95
CA ASN A 69 -9.25 -3.09 8.30
C ASN A 69 -9.60 -2.26 7.06
N ALA A 70 -8.81 -2.35 5.99
CA ALA A 70 -9.11 -1.66 4.73
C ALA A 70 -10.43 -2.17 4.12
N MET A 71 -10.71 -3.47 4.21
CA MET A 71 -11.97 -4.05 3.71
C MET A 71 -13.18 -3.70 4.58
N LEU A 72 -13.03 -3.63 5.90
CA LEU A 72 -14.07 -3.11 6.79
C LEU A 72 -14.36 -1.63 6.50
N LEU A 73 -13.32 -0.84 6.24
CA LEU A 73 -13.48 0.55 5.84
C LEU A 73 -14.21 0.66 4.50
N MET A 74 -13.80 -0.12 3.51
CA MET A 74 -14.41 -0.16 2.19
C MET A 74 -15.90 -0.52 2.26
N SER A 75 -16.25 -1.56 3.02
CA SER A 75 -17.66 -1.97 3.26
C SER A 75 -18.48 -0.83 3.86
N ALA A 76 -17.98 -0.18 4.92
CA ALA A 76 -18.65 0.97 5.54
C ALA A 76 -18.81 2.16 4.58
N SER A 77 -17.82 2.43 3.72
CA SER A 77 -17.89 3.49 2.70
C SER A 77 -18.84 3.15 1.56
N CYS A 78 -18.97 1.88 1.18
CA CYS A 78 -19.95 1.40 0.21
C CYS A 78 -21.38 1.63 0.71
N GLU A 79 -21.68 1.19 1.93
CA GLU A 79 -22.99 1.42 2.56
C GLU A 79 -23.34 2.91 2.65
N ALA A 80 -22.37 3.74 3.07
CA ALA A 80 -22.59 5.18 3.22
C ALA A 80 -22.81 5.91 1.87
N SER A 81 -22.24 5.40 0.79
CA SER A 81 -22.32 6.01 -0.54
C SER A 81 -23.43 5.40 -1.42
N GLY A 82 -24.04 4.29 -0.99
CA GLY A 82 -25.01 3.53 -1.79
C GLY A 82 -24.40 2.80 -2.98
N GLU A 83 -23.10 2.50 -2.91
CA GLU A 83 -22.35 1.85 -3.99
C GLU A 83 -22.49 0.32 -3.91
N ALA A 84 -22.64 -0.33 -5.06
CA ALA A 84 -22.81 -1.79 -5.18
C ALA A 84 -21.79 -2.44 -6.13
N THR A 85 -20.60 -1.83 -6.22
CA THR A 85 -19.51 -2.26 -7.11
C THR A 85 -18.96 -3.66 -6.75
N PRO A 86 -18.23 -4.34 -7.66
CA PRO A 86 -17.54 -5.59 -7.33
C PRO A 86 -16.62 -5.48 -6.10
N LEU A 87 -15.95 -4.34 -5.92
CA LEU A 87 -15.10 -4.10 -4.76
C LEU A 87 -15.92 -4.02 -3.45
N CYS A 88 -17.14 -3.45 -3.50
CA CYS A 88 -18.06 -3.47 -2.36
C CYS A 88 -18.48 -4.90 -2.00
N GLN A 89 -18.84 -5.70 -2.99
CA GLN A 89 -19.24 -7.10 -2.78
C GLN A 89 -18.09 -7.92 -2.16
N LEU A 90 -16.86 -7.69 -2.62
CA LEU A 90 -15.67 -8.31 -2.05
C LEU A 90 -15.45 -7.85 -0.60
N ALA A 91 -15.52 -6.55 -0.34
CA ALA A 91 -15.35 -5.97 0.99
C ALA A 91 -16.36 -6.55 2.00
N ASP A 92 -17.63 -6.63 1.64
CA ASP A 92 -18.69 -7.20 2.48
C ASP A 92 -18.43 -8.69 2.77
N SER A 93 -17.98 -9.45 1.77
CA SER A 93 -17.65 -10.87 1.93
C SER A 93 -16.52 -11.09 2.94
N LEU A 94 -15.57 -10.14 3.04
CA LEU A 94 -14.45 -10.20 3.98
C LEU A 94 -14.82 -9.67 5.36
N ALA A 95 -15.72 -8.68 5.43
CA ALA A 95 -16.21 -8.10 6.69
C ALA A 95 -16.96 -9.10 7.57
N VAL A 96 -17.70 -10.03 6.96
CA VAL A 96 -18.50 -11.04 7.69
C VAL A 96 -17.73 -12.32 8.04
N ARG A 97 -16.44 -12.42 7.69
CA ARG A 97 -15.65 -13.63 7.97
C ARG A 97 -15.34 -13.77 9.46
N LEU A 98 -15.53 -14.99 9.97
CA LEU A 98 -15.14 -15.36 11.35
C LEU A 98 -13.69 -15.85 11.44
N GLN A 99 -13.14 -16.35 10.34
CA GLN A 99 -11.81 -16.95 10.30
C GLN A 99 -10.79 -15.95 9.74
N PRO A 100 -9.61 -15.80 10.39
CA PRO A 100 -8.52 -14.99 9.87
C PRO A 100 -8.04 -15.46 8.49
N LEU A 101 -7.60 -14.52 7.64
CA LEU A 101 -7.01 -14.85 6.34
C LEU A 101 -5.62 -15.47 6.53
N SER A 102 -5.37 -16.60 5.88
CA SER A 102 -4.02 -17.12 5.68
C SER A 102 -3.22 -16.26 4.70
N LEU A 103 -1.88 -16.35 4.69
CA LEU A 103 -1.03 -15.65 3.70
C LEU A 103 -1.47 -15.86 2.25
N ASN A 104 -1.71 -17.11 1.84
CA ASN A 104 -2.11 -17.43 0.48
C ASN A 104 -3.48 -16.83 0.12
N GLU A 105 -4.41 -16.78 1.08
CA GLU A 105 -5.68 -16.10 0.86
C GLU A 105 -5.49 -14.60 0.75
N MET A 106 -4.61 -14.00 1.57
CA MET A 106 -4.30 -12.57 1.44
C MET A 106 -3.72 -12.24 0.07
N ASP A 107 -2.85 -13.08 -0.48
CA ASP A 107 -2.33 -12.92 -1.84
C ASP A 107 -3.45 -12.90 -2.90
N ALA A 108 -4.29 -13.94 -2.89
CA ALA A 108 -5.38 -14.05 -3.85
C ALA A 108 -6.34 -12.86 -3.75
N ARG A 109 -6.63 -12.38 -2.53
CA ARG A 109 -7.48 -11.21 -2.32
C ARG A 109 -6.81 -9.92 -2.74
N ALA A 110 -5.51 -9.77 -2.51
CA ALA A 110 -4.77 -8.60 -2.95
C ALA A 110 -4.75 -8.48 -4.49
N GLU A 111 -4.52 -9.59 -5.20
CA GLU A 111 -4.61 -9.63 -6.66
C GLU A 111 -6.03 -9.29 -7.16
N GLU A 112 -7.06 -9.85 -6.53
CA GLU A 112 -8.45 -9.57 -6.85
C GLU A 112 -8.79 -8.08 -6.65
N ILE A 113 -8.41 -7.50 -5.51
CA ILE A 113 -8.60 -6.07 -5.21
C ILE A 113 -7.96 -5.22 -6.30
N LEU A 114 -6.69 -5.45 -6.65
CA LEU A 114 -6.00 -4.65 -7.66
C LEU A 114 -6.60 -4.83 -9.06
N GLY A 115 -7.12 -6.02 -9.38
CA GLY A 115 -7.81 -6.28 -10.64
C GLY A 115 -9.13 -5.53 -10.78
N ILE A 116 -9.91 -5.39 -9.68
CA ILE A 116 -11.23 -4.75 -9.71
C ILE A 116 -11.22 -3.27 -9.33
N SER A 117 -10.12 -2.76 -8.78
CA SER A 117 -9.94 -1.36 -8.39
C SER A 117 -9.00 -0.58 -9.33
N ALA A 118 -8.85 -1.06 -10.57
CA ALA A 118 -8.06 -0.41 -11.61
C ALA A 118 -8.44 1.08 -11.74
N PRO A 119 -7.43 1.97 -11.92
CA PRO A 119 -7.60 3.43 -11.83
C PRO A 119 -8.56 4.02 -12.86
#